data_AF-A0A8J1URD1-F1
#
_entry.id   AF-A0A8J1URD1-F1
#
_cell.length_a   1.000
_cell.length_b   1.000
_cell.length_c   1.000
_cell.angle_alpha   90.00
_cell.angle_beta   90.00
_cell.angle_gamma   90.00
#
_symmetry.space_group_name_H-M   'P 1'
#
loop_
_entity.id
_entity.type
_entity.pdbx_description
1 polymer ?
#
loop_
_entity_poly.entity_id
_entity_poly.type
_entity_poly.pdbx_seq_one_letter_code
_entity_poly.pdbx_strand_id
1 'polypeptide(L)'
;MKSLVFIVLVAVAHGYVVEQTATCKTAYSTAGLSSNFNETIAHAIHSMTVEGLRLFNPKATEKNCIPTVNHNISADIKVLPYAPSDCIGGDFSTWTMNTLDKILSNIGIDDDGLGPNWSAIERTAHKFHMWDLWMKILQVYQTRVVSNPPTDDVCECLTDTDNNGIYKAVHWVADHYKHGTPITLLNRPIPKLTDAKTWGIWKQRLLWYYTEPALYDAAVYIYCATLAF
;
A
#
# COMPACT_ATOMS: atom_id res chain seq x y z
N MET A 1 57.12 -33.51 -8.06
CA MET A 1 55.75 -32.94 -8.16
C MET A 1 55.68 -31.72 -7.25
N LYS A 2 55.55 -30.52 -7.82
CA LYS A 2 55.35 -29.28 -7.06
C LYS A 2 53.88 -28.88 -7.26
N SER A 3 53.08 -28.95 -6.20
CA SER A 3 51.70 -28.46 -6.22
C SER A 3 51.70 -26.94 -6.04
N LEU A 4 51.20 -26.21 -7.03
CA LEU A 4 50.80 -24.82 -6.87
C LEU A 4 49.43 -24.78 -6.17
N VAL A 5 49.35 -24.08 -5.06
CA VAL A 5 48.08 -23.69 -4.43
C VAL A 5 47.71 -22.31 -4.98
N PHE A 6 46.62 -22.25 -5.74
CA PHE A 6 45.97 -20.98 -6.10
C PHE A 6 45.07 -20.55 -4.94
N ILE A 7 45.41 -19.44 -4.29
CA ILE A 7 44.51 -18.76 -3.35
C ILE A 7 43.63 -17.81 -4.18
N VAL A 8 42.35 -18.15 -4.31
CA VAL A 8 41.34 -17.25 -4.85
C VAL A 8 40.88 -16.33 -3.72
N LEU A 9 41.24 -15.05 -3.80
CA LEU A 9 40.68 -13.99 -2.97
C LEU A 9 39.25 -13.70 -3.44
N VAL A 10 38.26 -14.21 -2.71
CA VAL A 10 36.87 -13.78 -2.85
C VAL A 10 36.72 -12.49 -2.06
N ALA A 11 36.73 -11.36 -2.77
CA ALA A 11 36.35 -10.07 -2.19
C ALA A 11 34.85 -10.12 -1.87
N VAL A 12 34.53 -10.04 -0.58
CA VAL A 12 33.16 -10.16 -0.09
C VAL A 12 32.44 -8.83 -0.34
N ALA A 13 31.36 -8.86 -1.13
CA ALA A 13 30.50 -7.72 -1.47
C ALA A 13 29.63 -7.25 -0.28
N HIS A 14 30.25 -6.90 0.85
CA HIS A 14 29.55 -6.43 2.06
C HIS A 14 29.55 -4.90 2.20
N GLY A 15 30.15 -4.15 1.27
CA GLY A 15 30.21 -2.69 1.33
C GLY A 15 28.94 -1.98 0.84
N TYR A 16 28.23 -2.53 -0.14
CA TYR A 16 27.13 -1.84 -0.82
C TYR A 16 25.86 -1.69 0.04
N VAL A 17 25.51 -2.71 0.81
CA VAL A 17 24.23 -2.76 1.55
C VAL A 17 24.22 -1.83 2.78
N VAL A 18 25.38 -1.63 3.42
CA VAL A 18 25.50 -0.78 4.61
C VAL A 18 25.51 0.71 4.23
N GLU A 19 26.06 1.06 3.06
CA GLU A 19 26.13 2.44 2.60
C GLU A 19 24.77 2.95 2.09
N GLN A 20 24.00 2.10 1.40
CA GLN A 20 22.66 2.45 0.88
C GLN A 20 21.62 2.69 2.00
N THR A 21 21.74 2.00 3.14
CA THR A 21 20.79 2.17 4.25
C THR A 21 21.00 3.45 5.05
N ALA A 22 22.25 3.91 5.21
CA ALA A 22 22.57 5.18 5.87
C ALA A 22 22.19 6.40 5.00
N THR A 23 22.37 6.30 3.68
CA THR A 23 21.96 7.33 2.72
C THR A 23 20.45 7.44 2.63
N CYS A 24 19.70 6.33 2.54
CA CYS A 24 18.24 6.37 2.49
C CYS A 24 17.60 6.96 3.74
N LYS A 25 18.12 6.64 4.93
CA LYS A 25 17.62 7.24 6.17
C LYS A 25 17.73 8.77 6.16
N THR A 26 18.83 9.28 5.62
CA THR A 26 19.06 10.73 5.47
C THR A 26 18.11 11.31 4.42
N ALA A 27 17.96 10.65 3.27
CA ALA A 27 17.05 11.05 2.19
C ALA A 27 15.60 11.22 2.69
N TYR A 28 15.07 10.24 3.43
CA TYR A 28 13.73 10.30 4.01
C TYR A 28 13.55 11.50 4.95
N SER A 29 14.52 11.71 5.84
CA SER A 29 14.45 12.81 6.81
C SER A 29 14.52 14.19 6.14
N THR A 30 15.36 14.35 5.11
CA THR A 30 15.47 15.58 4.32
C THR A 30 14.22 15.84 3.49
N ALA A 31 13.59 14.77 2.98
CA ALA A 31 12.30 14.85 2.31
C ALA A 31 11.13 15.14 3.25
N GLY A 32 11.35 15.15 4.57
CA GLY A 32 10.31 15.42 5.57
C GLY A 32 9.33 14.28 5.77
N LEU A 33 9.71 13.04 5.44
CA LEU A 33 8.90 11.86 5.73
C LEU A 33 8.79 11.63 7.23
N SER A 34 7.64 11.13 7.66
CA SER A 34 7.42 10.79 9.06
C SER A 34 8.26 9.58 9.49
N SER A 35 8.49 9.41 10.79
CA SER A 35 9.19 8.23 11.32
C SER A 35 8.43 6.92 11.10
N ASN A 36 7.14 6.98 10.78
CA ASN A 36 6.26 5.84 10.51
C ASN A 36 5.85 5.77 9.02
N PHE A 37 6.62 6.39 8.11
CA PHE A 37 6.27 6.46 6.69
C PHE A 37 5.96 5.09 6.07
N ASN A 38 6.68 4.05 6.49
CA ASN A 38 6.47 2.69 6.01
C ASN A 38 5.06 2.16 6.35
N GLU A 39 4.55 2.48 7.55
CA GLU A 39 3.20 2.10 7.98
C GLU A 39 2.12 2.91 7.23
N THR A 40 2.32 4.23 7.12
CA THR A 40 1.36 5.14 6.49
C THR A 40 1.23 4.87 4.99
N ILE A 41 2.35 4.60 4.32
CA ILE A 41 2.38 4.19 2.91
C ILE A 41 1.74 2.81 2.75
N ALA A 42 2.10 1.82 3.58
CA ALA A 42 1.51 0.49 3.49
C ALA A 42 -0.02 0.51 3.62
N HIS A 43 -0.57 1.32 4.54
CA HIS A 43 -2.01 1.54 4.66
C HIS A 43 -2.64 2.23 3.44
N ALA A 44 -1.90 3.08 2.73
CA ALA A 44 -2.41 3.70 1.52
C ALA A 44 -2.46 2.71 0.33
N ILE A 45 -1.55 1.74 0.29
CA ILE A 45 -1.36 0.88 -0.89
C ILE A 45 -1.83 -0.56 -0.72
N HIS A 46 -2.19 -1.03 0.48
CA HIS A 46 -2.52 -2.45 0.69
C HIS A 46 -3.70 -2.95 -0.16
N SER A 47 -4.58 -2.05 -0.63
CA SER A 47 -5.66 -2.34 -1.58
C SER A 47 -5.59 -1.49 -2.84
N MET A 48 -4.38 -1.06 -3.23
CA MET A 48 -4.18 -0.25 -4.43
C MET A 48 -4.54 -1.03 -5.69
N THR A 49 -5.18 -0.34 -6.63
CA THR A 49 -5.55 -0.90 -7.94
C THR A 49 -5.05 0.02 -9.04
N VAL A 50 -4.98 -0.47 -10.27
CA VAL A 50 -4.65 0.35 -11.44
C VAL A 50 -5.58 1.57 -11.56
N GLU A 51 -6.87 1.41 -11.27
CA GLU A 51 -7.86 2.49 -11.30
C GLU A 51 -7.58 3.55 -10.23
N GLY A 52 -7.14 3.14 -9.04
CA GLY A 52 -6.67 4.05 -8.00
C GLY A 52 -5.41 4.81 -8.43
N LEU A 53 -4.44 4.11 -9.03
CA LEU A 53 -3.20 4.74 -9.54
C LEU A 53 -3.47 5.76 -10.65
N ARG A 54 -4.50 5.54 -11.46
CA ARG A 54 -4.91 6.47 -12.52
C ARG A 54 -5.39 7.83 -12.00
N LEU A 55 -5.71 7.95 -10.72
CA LEU A 55 -5.94 9.26 -10.09
C LEU A 55 -4.67 10.13 -10.11
N PHE A 56 -3.49 9.52 -10.00
CA PHE A 56 -2.19 10.19 -9.87
C PHE A 56 -1.43 10.24 -11.19
N ASN A 57 -1.47 9.15 -11.95
CA ASN A 57 -0.92 9.09 -13.30
C ASN A 57 -1.88 8.31 -14.23
N PRO A 58 -2.56 8.97 -15.18
CA PRO A 58 -3.58 8.34 -16.03
C PRO A 58 -3.03 7.22 -16.94
N LYS A 59 -1.70 7.12 -17.10
CA LYS A 59 -1.05 6.04 -17.87
C LYS A 59 -0.83 4.76 -17.07
N ALA A 60 -1.13 4.75 -15.77
CA ALA A 60 -0.92 3.56 -14.94
C ALA A 60 -1.59 2.30 -15.54
N THR A 61 -0.84 1.20 -15.49
CA THR A 61 -1.26 -0.13 -15.95
C THR A 61 -0.87 -1.19 -14.92
N GLU A 62 -1.24 -2.45 -15.16
CA GLU A 62 -0.81 -3.58 -14.31
C GLU A 62 0.71 -3.80 -14.33
N LYS A 63 1.44 -3.20 -15.28
CA LYS A 63 2.90 -3.11 -15.26
C LYS A 63 3.33 -2.00 -14.29
N ASN A 64 3.17 -2.25 -13.00
CA ASN A 64 3.64 -1.39 -11.93
C ASN A 64 4.38 -2.21 -10.86
N CYS A 65 5.07 -1.54 -9.94
CA CYS A 65 5.88 -2.16 -8.89
C CYS A 65 5.36 -1.82 -7.49
N ILE A 66 4.06 -1.56 -7.35
CA ILE A 66 3.46 -1.17 -6.07
C ILE A 66 2.99 -2.44 -5.36
N PRO A 67 3.57 -2.81 -4.20
CA PRO A 67 3.17 -4.00 -3.50
C PRO A 67 1.78 -3.84 -2.90
N THR A 68 0.90 -4.81 -3.17
CA THR A 68 -0.51 -4.80 -2.77
C THR A 68 -0.89 -6.17 -2.21
N VAL A 69 -1.84 -6.22 -1.27
CA VAL A 69 -2.40 -7.49 -0.79
C VAL A 69 -3.00 -8.27 -1.96
N ASN A 70 -2.69 -9.56 -2.05
CA ASN A 70 -3.27 -10.42 -3.07
C ASN A 70 -4.78 -10.57 -2.82
N HIS A 71 -5.58 -10.36 -3.87
CA HIS A 71 -7.03 -10.50 -3.79
C HIS A 71 -7.44 -11.92 -3.37
N ASN A 72 -6.74 -12.92 -3.88
CA ASN A 72 -6.88 -14.29 -3.43
C ASN A 72 -6.07 -14.49 -2.13
N ILE A 73 -6.72 -14.21 -0.99
CA ILE A 73 -6.08 -14.32 0.33
C ILE A 73 -5.71 -15.76 0.71
N SER A 74 -6.28 -16.73 0.02
CA SER A 74 -6.00 -18.16 0.20
C SER A 74 -4.73 -18.61 -0.53
N ALA A 75 -4.30 -17.92 -1.59
CA ALA A 75 -3.09 -18.24 -2.34
C ALA A 75 -1.81 -18.15 -1.49
N ASP A 76 -0.78 -18.95 -1.80
CA ASP A 76 0.49 -18.94 -1.04
C ASP A 76 1.17 -17.56 -1.06
N ILE A 77 1.09 -16.86 -2.19
CA ILE A 77 1.58 -15.48 -2.34
C ILE A 77 0.57 -14.52 -1.72
N LYS A 78 0.94 -13.87 -0.61
CA LYS A 78 0.05 -12.97 0.15
C LYS A 78 0.12 -11.52 -0.30
N VAL A 79 1.24 -11.10 -0.89
CA VAL A 79 1.45 -9.75 -1.41
C VAL A 79 1.92 -9.89 -2.86
N LEU A 80 1.19 -9.26 -3.77
CA LEU A 80 1.61 -9.14 -5.16
C LEU A 80 2.68 -8.05 -5.26
N PRO A 81 3.69 -8.19 -6.14
CA PRO A 81 4.67 -7.14 -6.37
C PRO A 81 4.12 -5.98 -7.23
N TYR A 82 2.83 -6.00 -7.55
CA TYR A 82 2.13 -5.01 -8.36
C TYR A 82 0.69 -4.84 -7.87
N ALA A 83 0.13 -3.65 -8.12
CA ALA A 83 -1.28 -3.36 -7.96
C ALA A 83 -2.05 -3.91 -9.16
N PRO A 84 -3.00 -4.86 -8.96
CA PRO A 84 -3.79 -5.43 -10.05
C PRO A 84 -4.85 -4.42 -10.56
N SER A 85 -5.40 -4.67 -11.75
CA SER A 85 -6.63 -3.98 -12.15
C SER A 85 -7.82 -4.53 -11.36
N ASP A 86 -8.70 -3.63 -10.94
CA ASP A 86 -9.93 -3.95 -10.22
C ASP A 86 -11.14 -3.43 -11.00
N CYS A 87 -11.29 -3.90 -12.23
CA CYS A 87 -12.41 -3.54 -13.11
C CYS A 87 -13.75 -3.74 -12.38
N ILE A 88 -14.54 -2.68 -12.30
CA ILE A 88 -15.95 -2.75 -11.87
C ILE A 88 -16.84 -2.96 -13.10
N GLY A 89 -18.02 -3.55 -12.90
CA GLY A 89 -18.99 -3.77 -13.97
C GLY A 89 -19.46 -2.48 -14.64
N GLY A 90 -20.23 -2.64 -15.72
CA GLY A 90 -20.82 -1.53 -16.49
C GLY A 90 -22.35 -1.51 -16.52
N ASP A 91 -22.99 -2.41 -15.76
CA ASP A 91 -24.44 -2.61 -15.80
C ASP A 91 -25.21 -1.44 -15.18
N PHE A 92 -24.65 -0.84 -14.12
CA PHE A 92 -25.18 0.37 -13.53
C PHE A 92 -24.54 1.62 -14.14
N SER A 93 -25.26 2.74 -14.13
CA SER A 93 -24.75 4.00 -14.68
C SER A 93 -23.73 4.71 -13.78
N THR A 94 -23.68 4.39 -12.49
CA THR A 94 -22.81 5.07 -11.53
C THR A 94 -21.68 4.15 -11.06
N TRP A 95 -20.50 4.73 -10.92
CA TRP A 95 -19.32 4.06 -10.36
C TRP A 95 -19.62 3.44 -8.98
N THR A 96 -20.40 4.14 -8.15
CA THR A 96 -20.81 3.68 -6.82
C THR A 96 -21.65 2.40 -6.89
N MET A 97 -22.64 2.34 -7.80
CA MET A 97 -23.49 1.14 -7.92
C MET A 97 -22.74 -0.04 -8.51
N ASN A 98 -21.88 0.17 -9.51
CA ASN A 98 -21.02 -0.89 -10.03
C ASN A 98 -20.00 -1.38 -8.98
N THR A 99 -19.54 -0.50 -8.10
CA THR A 99 -18.68 -0.88 -6.96
C THR A 99 -19.45 -1.74 -5.95
N LEU A 100 -20.67 -1.33 -5.58
CA LEU A 100 -21.54 -2.12 -4.71
C LEU A 100 -21.87 -3.49 -5.32
N ASP A 101 -22.22 -3.52 -6.60
CA ASP A 101 -22.50 -4.76 -7.34
C ASP A 101 -21.33 -5.75 -7.27
N LYS A 102 -20.11 -5.26 -7.52
CA LYS A 102 -18.89 -6.08 -7.41
C LYS A 102 -18.69 -6.63 -6.00
N ILE A 103 -18.84 -5.78 -4.97
CA ILE A 103 -18.69 -6.20 -3.57
C ILE A 103 -19.71 -7.29 -3.23
N LEU A 104 -20.98 -7.06 -3.57
CA LEU A 104 -22.06 -7.99 -3.23
C LEU A 104 -21.96 -9.31 -4.00
N SER A 105 -21.48 -9.27 -5.25
CA SER A 105 -21.26 -10.45 -6.08
C SER A 105 -20.12 -11.34 -5.58
N ASN A 106 -19.16 -10.79 -4.82
CA ASN A 106 -18.01 -11.53 -4.29
C ASN A 106 -18.21 -12.04 -2.84
N ILE A 107 -19.37 -11.80 -2.22
CA ILE A 107 -19.65 -12.28 -0.87
C ILE A 107 -19.59 -13.82 -0.85
N GLY A 108 -18.70 -14.37 -0.02
CA GLY A 108 -18.52 -15.81 0.16
C GLY A 108 -17.55 -16.47 -0.84
N ILE A 109 -16.87 -15.69 -1.69
CA ILE A 109 -15.94 -16.21 -2.72
C ILE A 109 -14.46 -16.04 -2.31
N ASP A 110 -14.17 -15.33 -1.21
CA ASP A 110 -12.81 -15.10 -0.66
C ASP A 110 -11.76 -14.63 -1.71
N ASP A 111 -12.22 -13.82 -2.69
CA ASP A 111 -11.42 -13.28 -3.80
C ASP A 111 -11.63 -11.76 -3.95
N ASP A 112 -11.40 -11.03 -2.87
CA ASP A 112 -11.50 -9.56 -2.83
C ASP A 112 -10.45 -8.89 -1.94
N GLY A 113 -9.38 -9.61 -1.60
CA GLY A 113 -8.24 -9.10 -0.83
C GLY A 113 -8.51 -8.93 0.65
N LEU A 114 -9.66 -9.41 1.10
CA LEU A 114 -10.15 -9.29 2.46
C LEU A 114 -10.61 -10.68 2.94
N GLY A 115 -10.31 -11.02 4.19
CA GLY A 115 -10.56 -12.36 4.69
C GLY A 115 -12.03 -12.69 4.95
N PRO A 116 -12.34 -13.98 5.25
CA PRO A 116 -13.71 -14.47 5.44
C PRO A 116 -14.42 -13.80 6.64
N ASN A 117 -13.65 -13.17 7.52
CA ASN A 117 -14.17 -12.43 8.64
C ASN A 117 -14.78 -11.08 8.25
N TRP A 118 -14.84 -10.66 6.99
CA TRP A 118 -15.43 -9.37 6.60
C TRP A 118 -16.87 -9.53 6.12
N SER A 119 -17.80 -8.80 6.76
CA SER A 119 -19.20 -8.72 6.30
C SER A 119 -19.36 -7.76 5.12
N ALA A 120 -20.49 -7.84 4.41
CA ALA A 120 -20.80 -6.96 3.28
C ALA A 120 -20.69 -5.46 3.63
N ILE A 121 -21.16 -5.06 4.81
CA ILE A 121 -21.12 -3.68 5.29
C ILE A 121 -19.67 -3.23 5.54
N GLU A 122 -18.86 -4.11 6.13
CA GLU A 122 -17.44 -3.86 6.41
C GLU A 122 -16.62 -3.74 5.12
N ARG A 123 -16.87 -4.61 4.13
CA ARG A 123 -16.27 -4.55 2.79
C ARG A 123 -16.64 -3.25 2.09
N THR A 124 -17.91 -2.85 2.18
CA THR A 124 -18.42 -1.58 1.64
C THR A 124 -17.70 -0.39 2.29
N ALA A 125 -17.63 -0.36 3.62
CA ALA A 125 -16.96 0.72 4.34
C ALA A 125 -15.47 0.82 3.99
N HIS A 126 -14.77 -0.32 3.90
CA HIS A 126 -13.35 -0.36 3.52
C HIS A 126 -13.12 0.10 2.08
N LYS A 127 -13.91 -0.37 1.11
CA LYS A 127 -13.77 0.04 -0.29
C LYS A 127 -13.89 1.55 -0.44
N PHE A 128 -14.95 2.14 0.13
CA PHE A 128 -15.15 3.59 0.04
C PHE A 128 -14.13 4.38 0.86
N HIS A 129 -13.65 3.84 1.99
CA HIS A 129 -12.53 4.43 2.74
C HIS A 129 -11.25 4.52 1.90
N MET A 130 -10.88 3.46 1.19
CA MET A 130 -9.67 3.49 0.35
C MET A 130 -9.76 4.56 -0.74
N TRP A 131 -10.92 4.68 -1.40
CA TRP A 131 -11.14 5.73 -2.40
C TRP A 131 -11.14 7.15 -1.82
N ASP A 132 -11.79 7.37 -0.66
CA ASP A 132 -11.76 8.67 0.01
C ASP A 132 -10.34 9.04 0.46
N LEU A 133 -9.60 8.08 1.02
CA LEU A 133 -8.19 8.24 1.39
C LEU A 133 -7.34 8.62 0.17
N TRP A 134 -7.48 7.93 -0.97
CA TRP A 134 -6.73 8.27 -2.18
C TRP A 134 -7.06 9.66 -2.71
N MET A 135 -8.33 10.09 -2.62
CA MET A 135 -8.71 11.47 -2.97
C MET A 135 -8.08 12.50 -2.04
N LYS A 136 -7.94 12.19 -0.74
CA LYS A 136 -7.20 13.05 0.21
C LYS A 136 -5.70 13.09 -0.10
N ILE A 137 -5.11 11.96 -0.43
CA ILE A 137 -3.70 11.89 -0.84
C ILE A 137 -3.48 12.66 -2.14
N LEU A 138 -4.41 12.58 -3.10
CA LEU A 138 -4.34 13.33 -4.37
C LEU A 138 -4.29 14.85 -4.13
N GLN A 139 -5.03 15.36 -3.14
CA GLN A 139 -4.96 16.78 -2.78
C GLN A 139 -3.55 17.18 -2.32
N VAL A 140 -2.93 16.38 -1.44
CA VAL A 140 -1.54 16.63 -0.98
C VAL A 140 -0.53 16.45 -2.10
N TYR A 141 -0.70 15.41 -2.91
CA TYR A 141 0.10 15.12 -4.09
C TYR A 141 0.16 16.33 -5.02
N GLN A 142 -1.00 16.85 -5.42
CA GLN A 142 -1.09 17.97 -6.36
C GLN A 142 -0.56 19.28 -5.77
N THR A 143 -0.85 19.56 -4.50
CA THR A 143 -0.54 20.86 -3.88
C THR A 143 0.87 20.97 -3.34
N ARG A 144 1.53 19.84 -3.01
CA ARG A 144 2.85 19.86 -2.36
C ARG A 144 3.90 19.04 -3.08
N VAL A 145 3.54 17.85 -3.55
CA VAL A 145 4.54 16.93 -4.13
C VAL A 145 4.82 17.30 -5.58
N VAL A 146 3.81 17.55 -6.41
CA VAL A 146 4.03 17.97 -7.81
C VAL A 146 4.72 19.34 -7.88
N SER A 147 4.39 20.27 -6.98
CA SER A 147 5.01 21.59 -6.94
C SER A 147 6.43 21.60 -6.39
N ASN A 148 6.79 20.60 -5.58
CA ASN A 148 8.13 20.42 -5.01
C ASN A 148 8.47 18.93 -4.97
N PRO A 149 8.87 18.35 -6.11
CA PRO A 149 9.05 16.91 -6.23
C PRO A 149 10.21 16.41 -5.36
N PRO A 150 10.11 15.19 -4.82
CA PRO A 150 11.24 14.53 -4.16
C PRO A 150 12.40 14.37 -5.13
N THR A 151 13.63 14.30 -4.61
CA THR A 151 14.82 14.02 -5.42
C THR A 151 14.84 12.56 -5.86
N ASP A 152 15.62 12.26 -6.90
CA ASP A 152 15.78 10.89 -7.40
C ASP A 152 16.25 9.92 -6.30
N ASP A 153 17.19 10.34 -5.45
CA ASP A 153 17.67 9.55 -4.29
C ASP A 153 16.51 9.14 -3.35
N VAL A 154 15.57 10.06 -3.09
CA VAL A 154 14.40 9.77 -2.25
C VAL A 154 13.52 8.73 -2.94
N CYS A 155 13.32 8.87 -4.24
CA CYS A 155 12.50 7.94 -5.02
C CYS A 155 13.14 6.56 -5.17
N GLU A 156 14.45 6.47 -5.37
CA GLU A 156 15.18 5.20 -5.39
C GLU A 156 15.01 4.48 -4.04
N CYS A 157 15.21 5.21 -2.93
CA CYS A 157 15.05 4.67 -1.58
C CYS A 157 13.60 4.29 -1.24
N LEU A 158 12.59 5.00 -1.74
CA LEU A 158 11.18 4.71 -1.45
C LEU A 158 10.64 3.56 -2.29
N THR A 159 11.11 3.40 -3.52
CA THR A 159 10.65 2.34 -4.43
C THR A 159 11.33 1.00 -4.16
N ASP A 160 12.46 0.98 -3.44
CA ASP A 160 13.05 -0.24 -2.86
C ASP A 160 12.26 -0.73 -1.62
N THR A 161 11.04 -1.20 -1.87
CA THR A 161 10.08 -1.55 -0.80
C THR A 161 10.49 -2.75 0.05
N ASP A 162 11.42 -3.58 -0.44
CA ASP A 162 11.94 -4.75 0.27
C ASP A 162 12.86 -4.35 1.43
N ASN A 163 13.58 -3.22 1.30
CA ASN A 163 14.58 -2.79 2.26
C ASN A 163 14.15 -1.59 3.13
N ASN A 164 13.03 -0.94 2.82
CA ASN A 164 12.53 0.22 3.57
C ASN A 164 11.36 -0.08 4.52
N GLY A 165 10.93 -1.35 4.58
CA GLY A 165 9.88 -1.83 5.49
C GLY A 165 8.44 -1.65 5.02
N ILE A 166 8.21 -1.03 3.84
CA ILE A 166 6.86 -0.91 3.25
C ILE A 166 6.31 -2.30 2.91
N TYR A 167 7.07 -3.14 2.20
CA TYR A 167 6.62 -4.48 1.82
C TYR A 167 6.25 -5.31 3.05
N LYS A 168 7.08 -5.27 4.10
CA LYS A 168 6.84 -5.96 5.36
C LYS A 168 5.54 -5.49 6.05
N ALA A 169 5.25 -4.20 6.00
CA ALA A 169 4.01 -3.65 6.55
C ALA A 169 2.77 -4.06 5.73
N VAL A 170 2.85 -4.10 4.39
CA VAL A 170 1.77 -4.64 3.54
C VAL A 170 1.54 -6.13 3.81
N HIS A 171 2.62 -6.91 3.97
CA HIS A 171 2.52 -8.33 4.31
C HIS A 171 1.88 -8.55 5.68
N TRP A 172 2.20 -7.70 6.66
CA TRP A 172 1.54 -7.73 7.96
C TRP A 172 0.03 -7.54 7.82
N VAL A 173 -0.44 -6.62 6.96
CA VAL A 173 -1.88 -6.42 6.69
C VAL A 173 -2.50 -7.69 6.11
N ALA A 174 -1.87 -8.30 5.11
CA ALA A 174 -2.36 -9.52 4.47
C ALA A 174 -2.56 -10.67 5.47
N ASP A 175 -1.62 -10.86 6.41
CA ASP A 175 -1.74 -11.89 7.44
C ASP A 175 -2.85 -11.58 8.44
N HIS A 176 -3.07 -10.31 8.78
CA HIS A 176 -4.12 -9.94 9.73
C HIS A 176 -5.53 -10.04 9.12
N TYR A 177 -5.69 -9.90 7.80
CA TYR A 177 -6.98 -10.13 7.14
C TYR A 177 -7.47 -11.58 7.28
N LYS A 178 -6.58 -12.57 7.41
CA LYS A 178 -6.97 -13.98 7.64
C LYS A 178 -7.63 -14.18 9.00
N HIS A 179 -7.24 -13.40 10.00
CA HIS A 179 -7.60 -13.63 11.40
C HIS A 179 -8.53 -12.55 11.97
N GLY A 180 -8.74 -11.44 11.25
CA GLY A 180 -9.63 -10.37 11.69
C GLY A 180 -9.88 -9.29 10.65
N THR A 181 -10.30 -8.13 11.15
CA THR A 181 -10.64 -6.93 10.37
C THR A 181 -9.70 -5.77 10.73
N PRO A 182 -8.38 -5.86 10.48
CA PRO A 182 -7.46 -4.76 10.75
C PRO A 182 -7.87 -3.53 9.94
N ILE A 183 -8.20 -2.44 10.64
CA ILE A 183 -8.44 -1.11 10.04
C ILE A 183 -7.27 -0.15 10.31
N THR A 184 -6.47 -0.48 11.32
CA THR A 184 -5.21 0.20 11.65
C THR A 184 -4.14 -0.87 11.79
N LEU A 185 -2.89 -0.55 11.44
CA LEU A 185 -1.75 -1.47 11.57
C LEU A 185 -1.27 -1.64 13.04
N LEU A 186 -2.16 -1.37 14.01
CA LEU A 186 -1.85 -1.29 15.44
C LEU A 186 -2.27 -2.53 16.24
N ASN A 187 -2.57 -3.65 15.58
CA ASN A 187 -3.05 -4.89 16.21
C ASN A 187 -4.20 -4.66 17.23
N ARG A 188 -5.20 -3.87 16.85
CA ARG A 188 -6.36 -3.56 17.71
C ARG A 188 -7.61 -4.24 17.16
N PRO A 189 -8.27 -5.13 17.93
CA PRO A 189 -9.55 -5.67 17.54
C PRO A 189 -10.55 -4.52 17.30
N ILE A 190 -11.32 -4.61 16.22
CA ILE A 190 -12.43 -3.71 15.96
C ILE A 190 -13.74 -4.48 16.06
N PRO A 191 -14.78 -3.92 16.70
CA PRO A 191 -16.07 -4.59 16.74
C PRO A 191 -16.68 -4.73 15.34
N LYS A 192 -17.56 -5.72 15.19
CA LYS A 192 -18.39 -5.86 14.00
C LYS A 192 -19.19 -4.61 13.74
N LEU A 193 -19.24 -4.20 12.47
CA LEU A 193 -20.03 -3.05 12.05
C LEU A 193 -21.52 -3.45 11.92
N THR A 194 -22.28 -3.24 13.00
CA THR A 194 -23.69 -3.64 13.09
C THR A 194 -24.66 -2.50 13.37
N ASP A 195 -24.15 -1.36 13.85
CA ASP A 195 -24.97 -0.24 14.30
C ASP A 195 -24.19 1.09 14.32
N ALA A 196 -24.87 2.19 14.65
CA ALA A 196 -24.27 3.52 14.73
C ALA A 196 -23.16 3.63 15.80
N LYS A 197 -23.21 2.83 16.87
CA LYS A 197 -22.20 2.85 17.95
C LYS A 197 -20.90 2.24 17.45
N THR A 198 -20.98 1.08 16.82
CA THR A 198 -19.84 0.39 16.19
C THR A 198 -19.30 1.19 15.00
N TRP A 199 -20.17 1.87 14.24
CA TRP A 199 -19.75 2.83 13.23
C TRP A 199 -18.90 3.98 13.80
N GLY A 200 -19.25 4.53 14.97
CA GLY A 200 -18.45 5.57 15.62
C GLY A 200 -17.00 5.14 15.87
N ILE A 201 -16.80 3.88 16.25
CA ILE A 201 -15.47 3.28 16.43
C ILE A 201 -14.78 3.10 15.07
N TRP A 202 -15.48 2.55 14.07
CA TRP A 202 -14.97 2.40 12.71
C TRP A 202 -14.50 3.73 12.13
N LYS A 203 -15.35 4.76 12.15
CA LYS A 203 -15.02 6.10 11.66
C LYS A 203 -13.76 6.65 12.30
N GLN A 204 -13.60 6.52 13.62
CA GLN A 204 -12.39 6.97 14.29
C GLN A 204 -11.13 6.22 13.79
N ARG A 205 -11.25 4.92 13.51
CA ARG A 205 -10.14 4.09 13.01
C ARG A 205 -9.81 4.38 11.55
N LEU A 206 -10.81 4.54 10.70
CA LEU A 206 -10.63 4.88 9.28
C LEU A 206 -9.91 6.23 9.12
N LEU A 207 -10.26 7.21 9.96
CA LEU A 207 -9.64 8.54 9.95
C LEU A 207 -8.23 8.59 10.58
N TRP A 208 -7.70 7.48 11.09
CA TRP A 208 -6.41 7.47 11.79
C TRP A 208 -5.24 7.97 10.92
N TYR A 209 -5.24 7.62 9.63
CA TYR A 209 -4.19 7.98 8.67
C TYR A 209 -4.52 9.24 7.85
N TYR A 210 -5.50 10.04 8.28
CA TYR A 210 -5.88 11.30 7.61
C TYR A 210 -5.07 12.49 8.11
N THR A 211 -4.02 12.23 8.89
CA THR A 211 -3.11 13.27 9.36
C THR A 211 -2.25 13.77 8.20
N GLU A 212 -1.86 15.03 8.26
CA GLU A 212 -1.04 15.63 7.21
C GLU A 212 0.28 14.85 6.95
N PRO A 213 1.03 14.39 7.98
CA PRO A 213 2.24 13.59 7.74
C PRO A 213 1.95 12.27 7.02
N ALA A 214 0.89 11.54 7.41
CA ALA A 214 0.55 10.27 6.77
C ALA A 214 0.12 10.44 5.32
N LEU A 215 -0.67 11.49 5.03
CA LEU A 215 -1.06 11.81 3.65
C LEU A 215 0.13 12.26 2.81
N TYR A 216 1.08 12.99 3.40
CA TYR A 216 2.30 13.42 2.73
C TYR A 216 3.22 12.23 2.41
N ASP A 217 3.46 11.33 3.38
CA ASP A 217 4.25 10.12 3.17
C ASP A 217 3.73 9.30 1.97
N ALA A 218 2.42 9.06 1.94
CA ALA A 218 1.77 8.33 0.86
C ALA A 218 1.86 9.08 -0.48
N ALA A 219 1.68 10.40 -0.48
CA ALA A 219 1.77 11.21 -1.69
C ALA A 219 3.17 11.18 -2.33
N VAL A 220 4.23 11.28 -1.51
CA VAL A 220 5.63 11.22 -1.98
C VAL A 220 5.93 9.84 -2.56
N TYR A 221 5.51 8.76 -1.87
CA TYR A 221 5.69 7.41 -2.38
C TYR A 221 4.98 7.20 -3.72
N ILE A 222 3.70 7.58 -3.82
CA ILE A 222 2.91 7.41 -5.05
C ILE A 222 3.53 8.21 -6.20
N TYR A 223 4.06 9.41 -5.93
CA TYR A 223 4.80 10.17 -6.95
C TYR A 223 5.97 9.35 -7.48
N CYS A 224 6.87 8.91 -6.61
CA CYS A 224 8.03 8.12 -7.01
C CYS A 224 7.64 6.83 -7.74
N ALA A 225 6.63 6.12 -7.25
CA ALA A 225 6.18 4.85 -7.82
C ALA A 225 5.45 4.99 -9.16
N THR A 226 5.01 6.20 -9.53
CA THR A 226 4.27 6.45 -10.78
C THR A 226 5.07 7.24 -11.83
N LEU A 227 6.34 7.60 -11.55
CA LEU A 227 7.21 8.32 -12.48
C LEU A 227 7.49 7.55 -13.78
N ALA A 228 7.53 6.21 -13.71
CA ALA A 228 7.98 5.35 -14.81
C ALA A 228 6.87 4.87 -15.77
N PHE A 229 5.63 5.35 -15.62
CA PHE A 229 4.50 4.96 -16.48
C PHE A 229 4.37 5.77 -17.78
#